data_AF-A0A2R6GF32-F1
#
_entry.id   AF-A0A2R6GF32-F1
#
_cell.length_a   1.000
_cell.length_b   1.000
_cell.length_c   1.000
_cell.angle_alpha   90.00
_cell.angle_beta   90.00
_cell.angle_gamma   90.00
#
_symmetry.space_group_name_H-M   'P 1'
#
loop_
_entity.id
_entity.type
_entity.pdbx_description
1 polymer ?
#
loop_
_entity_poly.entity_id
_entity_poly.type
_entity_poly.pdbx_seq_one_letter_code
_entity_poly.pdbx_strand_id
1 'polypeptide(L)'
;MADGDAEIVRDRRRDFGDEVVRIRVLRVPESETFPEGIKYAFHYGRKDSDVPIIRYDNHHGVHERHSGSELEKIDFPGTEALLRQFVRELPDHVSP
;
A
#
# COMPACT_ATOMS: atom_id res chain seq x y z
N MET A 1 19.22 12.62 18.60
CA MET A 1 18.54 11.53 17.86
C MET A 1 17.18 12.08 17.52
N ALA A 2 16.97 12.57 16.30
CA ALA A 2 15.63 12.99 15.90
C ALA A 2 14.79 11.72 15.83
N ASP A 3 13.84 11.58 16.74
CA ASP A 3 12.68 10.72 16.52
C ASP A 3 12.04 11.28 15.25
N GLY A 4 12.37 10.69 14.11
CA GLY A 4 11.92 11.17 12.82
C GLY A 4 10.47 10.73 12.67
N ASP A 5 9.56 11.48 13.28
CA ASP A 5 8.13 11.23 13.27
C ASP A 5 7.65 11.00 11.83
N ALA A 6 7.04 9.84 11.59
CA ALA A 6 6.46 9.52 10.30
C ALA A 6 5.26 10.45 10.06
N GLU A 7 5.31 11.25 9.00
CA GLU A 7 4.20 12.13 8.64
C GLU A 7 3.18 11.38 7.77
N ILE A 8 1.90 11.47 8.12
CA ILE A 8 0.82 10.88 7.33
C ILE A 8 0.55 11.78 6.12
N VAL A 9 0.98 11.34 4.94
CA VAL A 9 0.66 12.01 3.66
C VAL A 9 -0.76 11.67 3.23
N ARG A 10 -1.16 10.41 3.39
CA ARG A 10 -2.49 9.93 3.01
C ARG A 10 -2.90 8.76 3.90
N ASP A 11 -4.12 8.82 4.42
CA ASP A 11 -4.77 7.70 5.08
C ASP A 11 -6.23 7.68 4.65
N ARG A 12 -6.63 6.63 3.94
CA ARG A 12 -8.01 6.39 3.53
C ARG A 12 -8.36 4.95 3.77
N ARG A 13 -9.53 4.73 4.36
CA ARG A 13 -10.14 3.43 4.51
C ARG A 13 -11.57 3.50 4.00
N ARG A 14 -11.97 2.53 3.19
CA ARG A 14 -13.35 2.36 2.72
C ARG A 14 -13.74 0.91 2.89
N ASP A 15 -14.88 0.69 3.51
CA ASP A 15 -15.43 -0.61 3.83
C ASP A 15 -16.61 -0.91 2.87
N PHE A 16 -16.63 -2.10 2.29
CA PHE A 16 -17.63 -2.55 1.31
C PHE A 16 -18.15 -3.93 1.72
N GLY A 17 -19.22 -3.99 2.53
CA GLY A 17 -19.69 -5.27 3.08
C GLY A 17 -18.58 -5.98 3.87
N ASP A 18 -18.18 -7.16 3.43
CA ASP A 18 -17.09 -7.95 4.03
C ASP A 18 -15.70 -7.59 3.46
N GLU A 19 -15.63 -6.66 2.53
CA GLU A 19 -14.40 -6.24 1.86
C GLU A 19 -13.92 -4.88 2.38
N VAL A 20 -12.62 -4.61 2.26
CA VAL A 20 -12.02 -3.36 2.71
C VAL A 20 -10.91 -2.91 1.76
N VAL A 21 -10.91 -1.62 1.44
CA VAL A 21 -9.83 -0.92 0.73
C VAL A 21 -9.15 0.02 1.72
N ARG A 22 -7.84 -0.10 1.89
CA ARG A 22 -7.01 0.80 2.71
C ARG A 22 -5.88 1.37 1.87
N ILE A 23 -5.69 2.68 1.92
CA ILE A 23 -4.64 3.41 1.22
C ILE A 23 -3.90 4.22 2.27
N ARG A 24 -2.67 3.86 2.56
CA ARG A 24 -1.82 4.58 3.50
C ARG A 24 -0.50 4.95 2.84
N VAL A 25 -0.10 6.22 2.98
CA VAL A 25 1.20 6.75 2.55
C VAL A 25 1.74 7.60 3.69
N LEU A 26 2.98 7.34 4.06
CA LEU A 26 3.73 8.03 5.10
C LEU A 26 5.03 8.57 4.50
N ARG A 27 5.41 9.78 4.90
CA ARG A 27 6.78 10.27 4.80
C ARG A 27 7.55 9.74 6.00
N VAL A 28 8.65 9.06 5.75
CA VAL A 28 9.55 8.54 6.78
C VAL A 28 10.95 9.09 6.52
N PRO A 29 11.83 9.14 7.54
CA PRO A 29 13.23 9.48 7.32
C PRO A 29 13.85 8.57 6.25
N GLU A 30 14.62 9.18 5.34
CA GLU A 30 15.40 8.43 4.36
C GLU A 30 16.37 7.49 5.08
N SER A 31 16.40 6.23 4.66
CA SER A 31 17.21 5.17 5.27
C SER A 31 17.54 4.10 4.23
N GLU A 32 18.43 3.17 4.55
CA GLU A 32 18.74 2.04 3.67
C GLU A 32 17.48 1.20 3.34
N THR A 33 16.51 1.14 4.27
CA THR A 33 15.23 0.45 4.06
C THR A 33 14.24 1.29 3.26
N PHE A 34 14.27 2.62 3.37
CA PHE A 34 13.36 3.52 2.69
C PHE A 34 14.15 4.63 1.99
N PRO A 35 14.86 4.32 0.89
CA PRO A 35 15.72 5.29 0.22
C PRO A 35 14.96 6.49 -0.34
N GLU A 36 13.66 6.35 -0.64
CA GLU A 36 12.80 7.45 -1.10
C GLU A 36 12.14 8.24 0.03
N GLY A 37 12.41 7.88 1.30
CA GLY A 37 11.77 8.50 2.46
C GLY A 37 10.26 8.33 2.47
N ILE A 38 9.77 7.21 1.92
CA ILE A 38 8.34 6.92 1.77
C ILE A 38 8.05 5.51 2.25
N LYS A 39 6.99 5.37 3.04
CA LYS A 39 6.38 4.08 3.39
C LYS A 39 4.93 4.07 2.93
N TYR A 40 4.48 3.03 2.25
CA TYR A 40 3.09 2.93 1.82
C TYR A 40 2.51 1.52 1.98
N ALA A 41 1.18 1.46 2.03
CA ALA A 41 0.41 0.23 1.99
C ALA A 41 -0.94 0.52 1.30
N PHE A 42 -1.14 -0.04 0.11
CA PHE A 42 -2.42 -0.07 -0.59
C PHE A 42 -2.94 -1.49 -0.49
N HIS A 43 -4.05 -1.70 0.20
CA HIS A 43 -4.55 -3.02 0.53
C HIS A 43 -6.00 -3.13 0.12
N TYR A 44 -6.31 -4.21 -0.57
CA TYR A 44 -7.66 -4.67 -0.83
C TYR A 44 -7.77 -6.13 -0.42
N GLY A 45 -8.75 -6.45 0.41
CA GLY A 45 -8.94 -7.78 0.94
C GLY A 45 -10.27 -7.91 1.67
N ARG A 46 -10.53 -9.11 2.16
CA ARG A 46 -11.68 -9.36 3.04
C ARG A 46 -11.33 -9.03 4.50
N LYS A 47 -12.30 -8.59 5.27
CA LYS A 47 -12.14 -8.22 6.68
C LYS A 47 -11.88 -9.42 7.59
N ASP A 48 -12.31 -10.60 7.16
CA ASP A 48 -12.18 -11.88 7.86
C ASP A 48 -10.97 -12.71 7.37
N SER A 49 -10.13 -12.14 6.50
CA SER A 49 -8.97 -12.82 5.93
C SER A 49 -7.69 -12.01 6.11
N ASP A 50 -6.63 -12.68 6.58
CA ASP A 50 -5.28 -12.10 6.62
C ASP A 50 -4.60 -12.08 5.24
N VAL A 51 -5.13 -12.83 4.27
CA VAL A 51 -4.58 -12.90 2.91
C VAL A 51 -5.19 -11.75 2.08
N PRO A 52 -4.38 -10.81 1.58
CA PRO A 52 -4.89 -9.75 0.72
C PRO A 52 -5.38 -10.33 -0.61
N ILE A 53 -6.43 -9.76 -1.17
CA ILE A 53 -6.79 -10.02 -2.57
C ILE A 53 -5.73 -9.33 -3.46
N ILE A 54 -5.49 -8.04 -3.21
CA ILE A 54 -4.41 -7.25 -3.84
C ILE A 54 -3.76 -6.38 -2.77
N ARG A 55 -2.42 -6.32 -2.73
CA ARG A 55 -1.70 -5.38 -1.86
C ARG A 55 -0.46 -4.83 -2.56
N TYR A 56 -0.19 -3.54 -2.38
CA TYR A 56 1.07 -2.91 -2.74
C TYR A 56 1.67 -2.31 -1.49
N ASP A 57 2.89 -2.68 -1.14
CA ASP A 57 3.59 -2.07 -0.01
C ASP A 57 5.11 -2.13 -0.19
N ASN A 58 5.81 -1.50 0.74
CA ASN A 58 7.25 -1.58 0.82
C ASN A 58 7.75 -1.94 2.22
N HIS A 59 7.01 -2.79 2.95
CA HIS A 59 7.28 -3.04 4.37
C HIS A 59 8.69 -3.56 4.64
N HIS A 60 9.25 -4.34 3.71
CA HIS A 60 10.59 -4.93 3.79
C HIS A 60 11.68 -4.09 3.12
N GLY A 61 11.38 -2.84 2.75
CA GLY A 61 12.28 -1.94 2.03
C GLY A 61 12.46 -2.24 0.55
N VAL A 62 11.71 -3.21 0.03
CA VAL A 62 11.52 -3.45 -1.41
C VAL A 62 10.06 -3.22 -1.75
N HIS A 63 9.79 -2.76 -2.96
CA HIS A 63 8.43 -2.54 -3.44
C HIS A 63 7.83 -3.86 -3.91
N GLU A 64 6.71 -4.23 -3.31
CA GLU A 64 6.07 -5.53 -3.50
C GLU A 64 4.61 -5.36 -3.93
N ARG A 65 4.17 -6.19 -4.88
CA ARG A 65 2.79 -6.43 -5.23
C ARG A 65 2.42 -7.84 -4.74
N HIS A 66 1.37 -7.93 -3.93
CA HIS A 66 0.77 -9.18 -3.50
C HIS A 66 -0.55 -9.39 -4.25
N SER A 67 -0.77 -10.62 -4.69
CA SER A 67 -2.03 -11.07 -5.30
C SER A 67 -2.40 -12.41 -4.68
N GLY A 68 -3.30 -12.40 -3.70
CA GLY A 68 -3.53 -13.59 -2.87
C GLY A 68 -2.27 -14.02 -2.12
N SER A 69 -1.81 -15.24 -2.41
CA SER A 69 -0.56 -15.81 -1.84
C SER A 69 0.68 -15.53 -2.68
N GLU A 70 0.54 -14.92 -3.85
CA GLU A 70 1.66 -14.58 -4.73
C GLU A 70 2.25 -13.22 -4.35
N LEU A 71 3.58 -13.11 -4.43
CA LEU A 71 4.33 -11.90 -4.13
C LEU A 71 5.32 -11.66 -5.26
N GLU A 72 5.31 -10.44 -5.80
CA GLU A 72 6.17 -10.00 -6.88
C GLU A 72 6.87 -8.70 -6.50
N LYS A 73 8.18 -8.62 -6.77
CA LYS A 73 8.91 -7.34 -6.68
C LYS A 73 8.57 -6.49 -7.88
N ILE A 74 8.31 -5.21 -7.64
CA ILE A 74 7.94 -4.24 -8.67
C ILE A 74 8.87 -3.03 -8.64
N ASP A 75 8.96 -2.32 -9.75
CA ASP A 75 9.63 -1.03 -9.79
C ASP A 75 8.82 0.03 -9.03
N PHE A 76 9.50 1.08 -8.57
CA PHE A 76 8.88 2.23 -7.92
C PHE A 76 8.88 3.48 -8.81
N PRO A 77 7.86 3.65 -9.67
CA PRO A 77 7.66 4.88 -10.43
C PRO A 77 7.11 6.04 -9.56
N GLY A 78 6.93 5.82 -8.25
CA GLY A 78 6.32 6.75 -7.32
C GLY A 78 4.94 6.29 -6.82
N THR A 79 4.55 6.77 -5.62
CA THR A 79 3.32 6.34 -4.94
C THR A 79 2.05 6.65 -5.73
N GLU A 80 2.00 7.75 -6.46
CA GLU A 80 0.83 8.08 -7.28
C GLU A 80 0.65 7.13 -8.47
N ALA A 81 1.76 6.72 -9.10
CA ALA A 81 1.72 5.77 -10.20
C ALA A 81 1.27 4.39 -9.71
N LEU A 82 1.82 3.91 -8.58
CA LEU A 82 1.39 2.67 -7.94
C LEU A 82 -0.07 2.74 -7.45
N LEU A 83 -0.51 3.88 -6.90
CA LEU A 83 -1.90 4.06 -6.47
C LEU A 83 -2.87 3.99 -7.66
N ARG A 84 -2.52 4.60 -8.80
CA ARG A 84 -3.33 4.49 -10.02
C ARG A 84 -3.40 3.06 -10.53
N GLN A 85 -2.29 2.32 -10.47
CA GLN A 85 -2.30 0.91 -10.84
C GLN A 85 -3.19 0.10 -9.90
N PHE A 86 -3.02 0.27 -8.58
CA PHE A 86 -3.85 -0.37 -7.58
C PHE A 86 -5.35 -0.13 -7.81
N VAL A 87 -5.76 1.13 -8.05
CA VAL A 87 -7.16 1.47 -8.32
C VAL A 87 -7.70 0.82 -9.60
N ARG A 88 -6.86 0.62 -10.63
CA ARG A 88 -7.26 -0.07 -11.86
C ARG A 88 -7.45 -1.58 -11.68
N GLU A 89 -6.80 -2.17 -10.68
CA GLU A 89 -6.93 -3.59 -10.36
C GLU A 89 -8.06 -3.86 -9.36
N LEU A 90 -8.65 -2.82 -8.76
CA LEU A 90 -9.84 -2.95 -7.92
C LEU A 90 -11.05 -3.35 -8.77
N PRO A 91 -11.91 -4.26 -8.25
CA PRO A 91 -13.21 -4.53 -8.87
C PRO A 91 -14.10 -3.28 -8.94
N ASP A 92 -14.97 -3.22 -9.96
CA ASP A 92 -15.84 -2.06 -10.23
C ASP A 92 -16.74 -1.68 -9.04
N HIS A 93 -17.17 -2.65 -8.22
CA HIS A 93 -18.05 -2.40 -7.08
C HIS A 93 -17.33 -1.80 -5.86
N VAL A 94 -15.99 -1.81 -5.85
CA VAL A 94 -15.15 -1.22 -4.79
C VAL A 94 -14.22 -0.11 -5.29
N SER A 95 -14.21 0.14 -6.61
CA SER A 95 -13.44 1.23 -7.20
C SER A 95 -13.97 2.59 -6.66
N PRO A 96 -13.08 3.51 -6.22
CA PRO A 96 -13.46 4.71 -5.50
C PRO A 96 -14.30 5.72 -6.28
#